data_AF-A0A815B6X3-F1
#
_entry.id   AF-A0A815B6X3-F1
#
_cell.length_a   1.000
_cell.length_b   1.000
_cell.length_c   1.000
_cell.angle_alpha   90.00
_cell.angle_beta   90.00
_cell.angle_gamma   90.00
#
_symmetry.space_group_name_H-M   'P 1'
#
loop_
_entity.id
_entity.type
_entity.pdbx_description
1 polymer ?
#
loop_
_entity_poly.entity_id
_entity_poly.type
_entity_poly.pdbx_seq_one_letter_code
_entity_poly.pdbx_strand_id
1 'polypeptide(L)'
;MYKSLDEFSTKNNEMFYSYTNTNNIVLSQKASRFWIPFDIKFFEILTPKKYLEKYCRISPRRYTLYKRIFDKYKDIEAELNMEILVDALSDVYMGTIDNRFIRQVIFLLDLSSNEKLTFTQFSGIAAFSERYFFNIFKQSDNIDPQLQKDILEILDFSSLKYKLFGVNISPTLQEILRLL
;
A
#
# COMPACT_ATOMS: atom_id res chain seq x y z
N MET A 1 9.62 -25.63 -19.81
CA MET A 1 8.21 -26.02 -19.66
C MET A 1 7.58 -25.04 -18.69
N TYR A 2 7.02 -23.95 -19.22
CA TYR A 2 6.48 -22.84 -18.41
C TYR A 2 5.17 -23.30 -17.77
N LYS A 3 5.12 -23.35 -16.43
CA LYS A 3 3.83 -23.40 -15.72
C LYS A 3 3.15 -22.04 -15.90
N SER A 4 1.92 -22.05 -16.37
CA SER A 4 1.12 -20.85 -16.62
C SER A 4 0.89 -20.08 -15.32
N LEU A 5 0.80 -18.75 -15.44
CA LEU A 5 0.49 -17.84 -14.34
C LEU A 5 -0.82 -18.22 -13.59
N ASP A 6 -1.70 -18.98 -14.26
CA ASP A 6 -2.99 -19.40 -13.72
C ASP A 6 -2.87 -20.45 -12.61
N GLU A 7 -1.93 -21.39 -12.68
CA GLU A 7 -1.75 -22.42 -11.62
C GLU A 7 -1.12 -21.85 -10.34
N PHE A 8 -0.33 -20.77 -10.46
CA PHE A 8 0.27 -20.07 -9.32
C PHE A 8 -0.74 -19.18 -8.58
N SER A 9 -1.72 -18.63 -9.30
CA SER A 9 -2.85 -17.90 -8.75
C SER A 9 -3.69 -18.80 -7.84
N THR A 10 -4.03 -20.01 -8.29
CA THR A 10 -4.92 -20.93 -7.55
C THR A 10 -4.33 -21.38 -6.21
N LYS A 11 -3.01 -21.63 -6.16
CA LYS A 11 -2.33 -22.11 -4.93
C LYS A 11 -2.19 -21.02 -3.86
N ASN A 12 -1.97 -19.78 -4.27
CA ASN A 12 -1.99 -18.63 -3.37
C ASN A 12 -3.42 -18.31 -2.89
N ASN A 13 -4.42 -18.55 -3.75
CA ASN A 13 -5.83 -18.35 -3.42
C ASN A 13 -6.33 -19.31 -2.33
N GLU A 14 -5.99 -20.61 -2.39
CA GLU A 14 -6.35 -21.57 -1.34
C GLU A 14 -5.67 -21.28 -0.01
N MET A 15 -4.40 -20.85 -0.02
CA MET A 15 -3.73 -20.37 1.19
C MET A 15 -4.47 -19.17 1.78
N PHE A 16 -4.81 -18.16 0.97
CA PHE A 16 -5.48 -16.94 1.42
C PHE A 16 -6.84 -17.22 2.10
N TYR A 17 -7.62 -18.18 1.59
CA TYR A 17 -8.90 -18.60 2.20
C TYR A 17 -8.75 -19.32 3.54
N SER A 18 -7.67 -20.06 3.75
CA SER A 18 -7.44 -20.76 5.03
C SER A 18 -7.08 -19.81 6.18
N TYR A 19 -6.53 -18.64 5.88
CA TYR A 19 -6.03 -17.69 6.90
C TYR A 19 -7.08 -16.70 7.39
N THR A 20 -8.18 -16.45 6.68
CA THR A 20 -9.20 -15.48 7.13
C THR A 20 -10.01 -15.94 8.34
N ASN A 21 -9.87 -17.20 8.78
CA ASN A 21 -10.71 -17.79 9.82
C ASN A 21 -10.12 -17.84 11.24
N THR A 22 -8.88 -17.38 11.46
CA THR A 22 -8.28 -17.30 12.81
C THR A 22 -7.24 -16.18 12.89
N ASN A 23 -7.55 -15.06 13.56
CA ASN A 23 -6.63 -13.99 14.01
C ASN A 23 -5.65 -13.35 13.00
N ASN A 24 -5.72 -13.65 11.70
CA ASN A 24 -4.84 -13.07 10.70
C ASN A 24 -5.29 -11.68 10.25
N ILE A 25 -4.33 -10.92 9.74
CA ILE A 25 -4.57 -9.61 9.15
C ILE A 25 -5.36 -9.77 7.86
N VAL A 26 -6.63 -9.39 7.88
CA VAL A 26 -7.48 -9.27 6.68
C VAL A 26 -7.09 -7.97 5.98
N LEU A 27 -6.69 -8.02 4.70
CA LEU A 27 -6.47 -6.82 3.90
C LEU A 27 -7.75 -5.97 3.86
N SER A 28 -7.65 -4.65 4.01
CA SER A 28 -8.82 -3.78 4.07
C SER A 28 -8.60 -2.45 3.35
N GLN A 29 -9.60 -1.98 2.59
CA GLN A 29 -9.55 -0.62 2.04
C GLN A 29 -9.84 0.46 3.10
N LYS A 30 -10.27 0.10 4.32
CA LYS A 30 -10.39 1.05 5.45
C LYS A 30 -9.12 1.14 6.30
N ALA A 31 -8.10 0.37 5.95
CA ALA A 31 -6.82 0.39 6.65
C ALA A 31 -6.19 1.79 6.63
N SER A 32 -6.42 2.51 5.55
CA SER A 32 -5.99 3.87 5.31
C SER A 32 -7.04 4.64 4.51
N ARG A 33 -6.94 5.96 4.55
CA ARG A 33 -7.65 6.88 3.68
C ARG A 33 -6.64 7.73 2.94
N PHE A 34 -6.72 7.75 1.62
CA PHE A 34 -5.95 8.63 0.76
C PHE A 34 -6.78 9.86 0.40
N TRP A 35 -6.12 11.00 0.20
CA TRP A 35 -6.78 12.21 -0.29
C TRP A 35 -5.92 12.91 -1.33
N ILE A 36 -6.50 13.95 -1.92
CA ILE A 36 -5.86 14.75 -2.96
C ILE A 36 -5.44 16.11 -2.37
N PRO A 37 -4.30 16.69 -2.78
CA PRO A 37 -3.99 18.08 -2.45
C PRO A 37 -5.10 19.03 -2.89
N PHE A 38 -5.44 20.01 -2.05
CA PHE A 38 -6.44 21.02 -2.41
C PHE A 38 -6.07 21.76 -3.72
N ASP A 39 -4.79 22.10 -3.87
CA ASP A 39 -4.25 22.57 -5.14
C ASP A 39 -3.58 21.40 -5.89
N ILE A 40 -4.22 20.96 -6.97
CA ILE A 40 -3.76 19.85 -7.81
C ILE A 40 -2.38 20.09 -8.43
N LYS A 41 -1.91 21.35 -8.53
CA LYS A 41 -0.56 21.67 -9.03
C LYS A 41 0.54 21.10 -8.13
N PHE A 42 0.26 20.81 -6.87
CA PHE A 42 1.23 20.16 -5.99
C PHE A 42 1.68 18.79 -6.51
N PHE A 43 0.87 18.09 -7.31
CA PHE A 43 1.31 16.82 -7.90
C PHE A 43 2.50 16.96 -8.87
N GLU A 44 2.73 18.13 -9.45
CA GLU A 44 3.86 18.37 -10.37
C GLU A 44 5.23 18.29 -9.67
N ILE A 45 5.25 18.46 -8.36
CA ILE A 45 6.49 18.47 -7.55
C ILE A 45 6.56 17.33 -6.53
N LEU A 46 5.56 16.44 -6.49
CA LEU A 46 5.52 15.33 -5.55
C LEU A 46 6.15 14.07 -6.13
N THR A 47 6.91 13.37 -5.31
CA THR A 47 7.28 11.96 -5.54
C THR A 47 6.22 11.03 -4.94
N PRO A 48 6.11 9.76 -5.38
CA PRO A 48 5.23 8.76 -4.78
C PRO A 48 5.37 8.69 -3.24
N LYS A 49 6.62 8.61 -2.75
CA LYS A 49 6.92 8.61 -1.32
C LYS A 49 6.40 9.86 -0.61
N LYS A 50 6.66 11.06 -1.14
CA LYS A 50 6.21 12.31 -0.53
C LYS A 50 4.69 12.48 -0.57
N TYR A 51 4.04 11.94 -1.60
CA TYR A 51 2.60 11.85 -1.65
C TYR A 51 2.08 10.97 -0.50
N LEU A 52 2.57 9.74 -0.36
CA LEU A 52 2.14 8.83 0.71
C LEU A 52 2.42 9.38 2.12
N GLU A 53 3.54 10.08 2.30
CA GLU A 53 3.90 10.72 3.58
C GLU A 53 2.88 11.79 4.01
N LYS A 54 2.33 12.55 3.06
CA LYS A 54 1.48 13.72 3.34
C LYS A 54 -0.02 13.48 3.16
N TYR A 55 -0.39 12.58 2.25
CA TYR A 55 -1.76 12.43 1.74
C TYR A 55 -2.34 11.04 2.03
N CYS A 56 -1.76 10.31 2.98
CA CYS A 56 -2.27 9.06 3.52
C CYS A 56 -2.53 9.18 5.02
N ARG A 57 -3.74 8.85 5.46
CA ARG A 57 -4.10 8.70 6.87
C ARG A 57 -4.36 7.25 7.19
N ILE A 58 -3.71 6.76 8.22
CA ILE A 58 -3.84 5.37 8.65
C ILE A 58 -4.93 5.28 9.72
N SER A 59 -5.74 4.22 9.66
CA SER A 59 -6.73 3.92 10.71
C SER A 59 -6.03 3.61 12.05
N PRO A 60 -6.65 3.88 13.22
CA PRO A 60 -6.00 3.65 14.52
C PRO A 60 -5.49 2.21 14.71
N ARG A 61 -6.28 1.21 14.31
CA ARG A 61 -5.89 -0.20 14.39
C ARG A 61 -4.63 -0.50 13.57
N ARG A 62 -4.57 0.02 12.34
CA ARG A 62 -3.40 -0.17 11.45
C ARG A 62 -2.21 0.64 11.90
N TYR A 63 -2.43 1.82 12.45
CA TYR A 63 -1.37 2.64 13.02
C TYR A 63 -0.64 1.86 14.12
N THR A 64 -1.37 1.26 15.07
CA THR A 64 -0.78 0.45 16.13
C THR A 64 0.01 -0.74 15.58
N LEU A 65 -0.52 -1.43 14.57
CA LEU A 65 0.16 -2.52 13.89
C LEU A 65 1.47 -2.04 13.24
N TYR A 66 1.39 -1.04 12.36
CA TYR A 66 2.55 -0.53 11.63
C TYR A 66 3.58 0.02 12.58
N LYS A 67 3.16 0.69 13.65
CA LYS A 67 4.06 1.24 14.67
C LYS A 67 4.81 0.13 15.40
N ARG A 68 4.12 -0.93 15.82
CA ARG A 68 4.74 -2.10 16.44
C ARG A 68 5.78 -2.76 15.53
N ILE A 69 5.47 -2.95 14.25
CA ILE A 69 6.43 -3.52 13.30
C ILE A 69 7.60 -2.56 13.07
N PHE A 70 7.34 -1.28 12.86
CA PHE A 70 8.40 -0.28 12.71
C PHE A 70 9.34 -0.26 13.92
N ASP A 71 8.80 -0.28 15.14
CA ASP A 71 9.59 -0.28 16.37
C ASP A 71 10.43 -1.56 16.55
N LYS A 72 10.05 -2.67 15.90
CA LYS A 72 10.84 -3.91 15.85
C LYS A 72 12.06 -3.80 14.93
N TYR A 73 11.95 -3.04 13.84
CA TYR A 73 12.93 -3.01 12.75
C TYR A 73 13.75 -1.72 12.66
N LYS A 74 13.30 -0.63 13.29
CA LYS A 74 14.01 0.64 13.26
C LYS A 74 15.40 0.53 13.90
N ASP A 75 16.30 1.38 13.44
CA ASP A 75 17.61 1.57 14.04
C ASP A 75 17.55 2.50 15.26
N ILE A 76 18.73 2.84 15.79
CA ILE A 76 18.90 3.71 16.96
C ILE A 76 18.41 5.14 16.67
N GLU A 77 18.45 5.58 15.40
CA GLU A 77 17.99 6.89 14.94
C GLU A 77 16.47 6.93 14.71
N ALA A 78 15.78 5.83 15.01
CA ALA A 78 14.36 5.64 14.76
C ALA A 78 13.98 5.72 13.28
N GLU A 79 14.85 5.20 12.41
CA GLU A 79 14.63 5.06 10.98
C GLU A 79 14.78 3.61 10.53
N LEU A 80 14.18 3.26 9.38
CA LEU A 80 14.20 1.91 8.83
C LEU A 80 15.03 1.87 7.55
N ASN A 81 16.03 0.98 7.52
CA ASN A 81 16.88 0.79 6.35
C ASN A 81 16.14 0.04 5.24
N MET A 82 16.44 0.37 3.99
CA MET A 82 15.78 -0.27 2.83
C MET A 82 16.07 -1.78 2.72
N GLU A 83 17.22 -2.24 3.21
CA GLU A 83 17.60 -3.66 3.20
C GLU A 83 16.61 -4.55 3.97
N ILE A 84 16.03 -4.03 5.05
CA ILE A 84 15.08 -4.75 5.93
C ILE A 84 13.62 -4.43 5.62
N LEU A 85 13.34 -3.55 4.65
CA LEU A 85 11.98 -3.13 4.32
C LEU A 85 11.11 -4.30 3.84
N VAL A 86 11.70 -5.24 3.08
CA VAL A 86 10.97 -6.43 2.61
C VAL A 86 10.52 -7.28 3.79
N ASP A 87 11.40 -7.51 4.77
CA ASP A 87 11.08 -8.31 5.95
C ASP A 87 10.05 -7.61 6.83
N ALA A 88 10.21 -6.29 7.03
CA ALA A 88 9.25 -5.50 7.80
C ALA A 88 7.84 -5.51 7.16
N LEU A 89 7.73 -5.36 5.84
CA LEU A 89 6.45 -5.48 5.15
C LEU A 89 5.91 -6.91 5.18
N SER A 90 6.77 -7.92 5.06
CA SER A 90 6.35 -9.33 5.18
C SER A 90 5.72 -9.60 6.55
N ASP A 91 6.32 -9.06 7.62
CA ASP A 91 5.80 -9.14 8.98
C ASP A 91 4.47 -8.38 9.17
N VAL A 92 4.26 -7.25 8.48
CA VAL A 92 2.95 -6.56 8.45
C VAL A 92 1.86 -7.51 7.94
N TYR A 93 2.20 -8.41 7.01
CA TYR A 93 1.26 -9.40 6.47
C TYR A 93 1.44 -10.80 7.05
N MET A 94 2.17 -10.93 8.16
CA MET A 94 2.40 -12.23 8.83
C MET A 94 2.99 -13.29 7.89
N GLY A 95 3.81 -12.89 6.91
CA GLY A 95 4.42 -13.77 5.92
C GLY A 95 3.47 -14.34 4.86
N THR A 96 2.22 -13.89 4.81
CA THR A 96 1.21 -14.41 3.86
C THR A 96 1.36 -13.87 2.44
N ILE A 97 2.04 -12.74 2.28
CA ILE A 97 2.31 -12.12 0.98
C ILE A 97 3.71 -12.48 0.53
N ASP A 98 3.82 -13.06 -0.67
CA ASP A 98 5.10 -13.40 -1.28
C ASP A 98 5.97 -12.15 -1.47
N ASN A 99 7.25 -12.25 -1.10
CA ASN A 99 8.22 -11.17 -1.19
C ASN A 99 8.35 -10.59 -2.61
N ARG A 100 8.00 -11.32 -3.67
CA ARG A 100 7.92 -10.80 -5.05
C ARG A 100 6.91 -9.67 -5.18
N PHE A 101 5.73 -9.78 -4.57
CA PHE A 101 4.72 -8.71 -4.58
C PHE A 101 5.16 -7.51 -3.73
N ILE A 102 5.83 -7.75 -2.61
CA ILE A 102 6.42 -6.68 -1.78
C ILE A 102 7.48 -5.91 -2.58
N ARG A 103 8.35 -6.61 -3.31
CA ARG A 103 9.35 -5.97 -4.18
C ARG A 103 8.73 -5.17 -5.31
N GLN A 104 7.58 -5.58 -5.86
CA GLN A 104 6.83 -4.79 -6.83
C GLN A 104 6.33 -3.48 -6.24
N VAL A 105 5.87 -3.45 -4.99
CA VAL A 105 5.51 -2.20 -4.31
C VAL A 105 6.70 -1.27 -4.19
N ILE A 106 7.85 -1.79 -3.74
CA ILE A 106 9.09 -1.00 -3.59
C ILE A 106 9.50 -0.38 -4.94
N PHE A 107 9.39 -1.14 -6.03
CA PHE A 107 9.66 -0.67 -7.38
C PHE A 107 8.65 0.41 -7.84
N LEU A 108 7.34 0.22 -7.61
CA LEU A 108 6.31 1.19 -7.98
C LEU A 108 6.48 2.54 -7.28
N LEU A 109 7.00 2.53 -6.06
CA LEU A 109 7.23 3.73 -5.26
C LEU A 109 8.56 4.43 -5.54
N ASP A 110 9.38 3.88 -6.45
CA ASP A 110 10.68 4.42 -6.84
C ASP A 110 11.58 4.72 -5.62
N LEU A 111 11.64 3.78 -4.67
CA LEU A 111 12.43 3.93 -3.45
C LEU A 111 13.89 3.59 -3.72
N SER A 112 14.81 4.48 -3.33
CA SER A 112 16.25 4.27 -3.51
C SER A 112 16.83 3.38 -2.41
N SER A 113 17.78 2.52 -2.76
CA SER A 113 18.39 1.55 -1.84
C SER A 113 19.14 2.18 -0.66
N ASN A 114 19.58 3.43 -0.81
CA ASN A 114 20.42 4.10 0.18
C ASN A 114 19.61 5.02 1.09
N GLU A 115 18.28 4.99 0.98
CA GLU A 115 17.41 5.81 1.80
C GLU A 115 17.14 5.14 3.15
N LYS A 116 16.82 5.98 4.14
CA LYS A 116 16.23 5.55 5.40
C LYS A 116 14.80 6.08 5.48
N LEU A 117 13.93 5.30 6.11
CA LEU A 117 12.51 5.59 6.21
C LEU A 117 12.12 5.94 7.64
N THR A 118 11.54 7.13 7.82
CA THR A 118 10.86 7.46 9.07
C THR A 118 9.59 6.61 9.23
N PHE A 119 9.04 6.57 10.45
CA PHE A 119 7.78 5.87 10.68
C PHE A 119 6.63 6.36 9.78
N THR A 120 6.53 7.67 9.54
CA THR A 120 5.49 8.25 8.67
C THR A 120 5.61 7.71 7.24
N GLN A 121 6.84 7.59 6.73
CA GLN A 121 7.08 7.06 5.39
C GLN A 121 6.81 5.55 5.32
N PHE A 122 7.35 4.78 6.26
CA PHE A 122 7.09 3.34 6.35
C PHE A 122 5.60 3.03 6.41
N SER A 123 4.87 3.75 7.26
CA SER A 123 3.45 3.50 7.46
C SER A 123 2.58 3.92 6.27
N GLY A 124 2.98 4.96 5.52
CA GLY A 124 2.39 5.29 4.21
C GLY A 124 2.64 4.20 3.16
N ILE A 125 3.86 3.64 3.11
CA ILE A 125 4.21 2.52 2.23
C ILE A 125 3.39 1.26 2.59
N ALA A 126 3.28 0.92 3.87
CA ALA A 126 2.48 -0.20 4.36
C ALA A 126 0.98 -0.04 4.03
N ALA A 127 0.45 1.18 4.14
CA ALA A 127 -0.92 1.50 3.75
C ALA A 127 -1.15 1.33 2.24
N PHE A 128 -0.24 1.83 1.40
CA PHE A 128 -0.32 1.67 -0.04
C PHE A 128 -0.19 0.21 -0.48
N SER A 129 0.77 -0.54 0.07
CA SER A 129 0.92 -1.97 -0.21
C SER A 129 -0.33 -2.76 0.16
N GLU A 130 -0.96 -2.46 1.30
CA GLU A 130 -2.22 -3.11 1.67
C GLU A 130 -3.33 -2.80 0.64
N ARG A 131 -3.40 -1.56 0.14
CA ARG A 131 -4.34 -1.18 -0.92
C ARG A 131 -4.09 -1.94 -2.22
N TYR A 132 -2.82 -2.00 -2.62
CA TYR A 132 -2.37 -2.69 -3.82
C TYR A 132 -2.68 -4.19 -3.76
N PHE A 133 -2.34 -4.85 -2.65
CA PHE A 133 -2.62 -6.27 -2.45
C PHE A 133 -4.12 -6.56 -2.35
N PHE A 134 -4.90 -5.68 -1.69
CA PHE A 134 -6.35 -5.82 -1.66
C PHE A 134 -6.91 -5.85 -3.09
N ASN A 135 -6.48 -4.95 -3.96
CA ASN A 135 -6.97 -4.87 -5.34
C ASN A 135 -6.54 -6.06 -6.20
N ILE A 136 -5.35 -6.62 -5.99
CA ILE A 136 -4.84 -7.78 -6.75
C ILE A 136 -5.48 -9.09 -6.30
N PHE A 137 -5.65 -9.28 -4.99
CA PHE A 137 -6.19 -10.52 -4.41
C PHE A 137 -7.69 -10.48 -4.18
N LYS A 138 -8.39 -9.41 -4.64
CA LYS A 138 -9.85 -9.30 -4.57
C LYS A 138 -10.49 -10.41 -5.42
N GLN A 139 -11.21 -11.33 -4.77
CA GLN A 139 -11.80 -12.50 -5.43
C GLN A 139 -13.32 -12.47 -5.64
N SER A 140 -14.07 -11.44 -5.23
CA SER A 140 -15.52 -11.42 -5.52
C SER A 140 -16.16 -10.03 -5.60
N ASP A 141 -17.28 -9.97 -6.32
CA ASP A 141 -18.13 -8.77 -6.48
C ASP A 141 -18.86 -8.37 -5.18
N ASN A 142 -18.91 -9.26 -4.18
CA ASN A 142 -19.54 -9.01 -2.88
C ASN A 142 -18.49 -8.59 -1.84
N ILE A 143 -17.92 -7.39 -1.98
CA ILE A 143 -17.05 -6.83 -0.95
C ILE A 143 -17.90 -6.47 0.27
N ASP A 144 -17.57 -7.03 1.43
CA ASP A 144 -18.10 -6.57 2.72
C ASP A 144 -18.03 -5.03 2.79
N PRO A 145 -19.16 -4.32 2.96
CA PRO A 145 -19.17 -2.86 3.12
C PRO A 145 -18.21 -2.34 4.21
N GLN A 146 -17.85 -3.17 5.19
CA GLN A 146 -16.86 -2.84 6.21
C GLN A 146 -15.43 -2.78 5.66
N LEU A 147 -15.13 -3.42 4.53
CA LEU A 147 -13.83 -3.43 3.87
C LEU A 147 -13.70 -2.42 2.72
N GLN A 148 -14.77 -1.71 2.37
CA GLN A 148 -14.79 -0.72 1.28
C GLN A 148 -14.19 0.63 1.67
N LYS A 149 -13.77 1.42 0.67
CA LYS A 149 -13.20 2.76 0.85
C LYS A 149 -14.08 3.67 1.69
N ASP A 150 -13.45 4.66 2.32
CA ASP A 150 -14.15 5.79 2.92
C ASP A 150 -14.86 6.63 1.83
N ILE A 151 -16.06 7.12 2.12
CA ILE A 151 -16.86 7.93 1.18
C ILE A 151 -16.10 9.18 0.74
N LEU A 152 -15.34 9.81 1.64
CA LEU A 152 -14.57 11.00 1.31
C LEU A 152 -13.45 10.70 0.32
N GLU A 153 -12.78 9.55 0.45
CA GLU A 153 -11.78 9.11 -0.53
C GLU A 153 -12.43 8.81 -1.88
N ILE A 154 -13.61 8.18 -1.90
CA ILE A 154 -14.36 7.96 -3.15
C ILE A 154 -14.64 9.29 -3.85
N LEU A 155 -15.09 10.30 -3.10
CA LEU A 155 -15.37 11.62 -3.65
C LEU A 155 -14.10 12.32 -4.16
N ASP A 156 -13.01 12.27 -3.42
CA ASP A 156 -11.71 12.80 -3.83
C ASP A 156 -11.22 12.13 -5.12
N PHE A 157 -11.27 10.81 -5.21
CA PHE A 157 -10.75 10.07 -6.35
C PHE A 157 -11.75 9.90 -7.50
N SER A 158 -13.01 10.30 -7.30
CA SER A 158 -14.00 10.37 -8.37
C SER A 158 -13.51 11.30 -9.48
N SER A 159 -13.64 10.86 -10.73
CA SER A 159 -13.21 11.63 -11.90
C SER A 159 -11.75 12.10 -11.86
N LEU A 160 -10.85 11.37 -11.15
CA LEU A 160 -9.45 11.75 -10.97
C LEU A 160 -8.76 12.11 -12.29
N LYS A 161 -8.99 11.32 -13.36
CA LYS A 161 -8.45 11.58 -14.70
C LYS A 161 -8.74 13.00 -15.19
N TYR A 162 -9.94 13.52 -14.95
CA TYR A 162 -10.33 14.87 -15.33
C TYR A 162 -9.76 15.92 -14.38
N LYS A 163 -9.70 15.62 -13.08
CA LYS A 163 -9.09 16.51 -12.07
C LYS A 163 -7.60 16.75 -12.34
N LEU A 164 -6.91 15.76 -12.91
CA LEU A 164 -5.48 15.84 -13.24
C LEU A 164 -5.21 16.32 -14.68
N PHE A 165 -6.25 16.68 -15.43
CA PHE A 165 -6.07 17.12 -16.82
C PHE A 165 -5.22 18.40 -16.90
N GLY A 166 -4.15 18.36 -17.69
CA GLY A 166 -3.22 19.50 -17.84
C GLY A 166 -2.22 19.67 -16.68
N VAL A 167 -2.17 18.74 -15.73
CA VAL A 167 -1.17 18.72 -14.66
C VAL A 167 0.00 17.84 -15.08
N ASN A 168 1.24 18.34 -14.95
CA ASN A 168 2.45 17.59 -15.31
C ASN A 168 2.89 16.65 -14.19
N ILE A 169 2.27 15.47 -14.10
CA ILE A 169 2.50 14.50 -13.02
C ILE A 169 3.55 13.48 -13.46
N SER A 170 4.44 13.09 -12.56
CA SER A 170 5.40 12.03 -12.85
C SER A 170 4.69 10.70 -13.16
N PRO A 171 5.18 9.88 -14.11
CA PRO A 171 4.53 8.63 -14.50
C PRO A 171 4.33 7.65 -13.33
N THR A 172 5.30 7.58 -12.41
CA THR A 172 5.24 6.73 -11.22
C THR A 172 4.15 7.20 -10.26
N LEU A 173 4.04 8.52 -10.03
CA LEU A 173 2.98 9.08 -9.19
C LEU A 173 1.60 8.87 -9.83
N GLN A 174 1.48 9.05 -11.14
CA GLN A 174 0.22 8.81 -11.85
C GLN A 174 -0.24 7.35 -11.72
N GLU A 175 0.69 6.39 -11.80
CA GLU A 175 0.36 4.97 -11.65
C GLU A 175 -0.08 4.64 -10.23
N ILE A 176 0.60 5.14 -9.19
CA ILE A 176 0.15 4.87 -7.82
C ILE A 176 -1.23 5.47 -7.54
N LEU A 177 -1.53 6.67 -8.06
CA LEU A 177 -2.83 7.31 -7.89
C LEU A 177 -3.96 6.52 -8.59
N ARG A 178 -3.65 5.84 -9.70
CA ARG A 178 -4.60 4.96 -10.40
C ARG A 178 -4.94 3.70 -9.60
N LEU A 179 -4.00 3.23 -8.78
CA LEU A 179 -4.13 2.03 -7.96
C LEU A 179 -4.84 2.30 -6.62
N LEU A 180 -5.08 3.57 -6.28
CA LEU A 180 -5.73 3.97 -5.03
C LEU A 180 -7.24 3.88 -5.11
#